data_AF-A0A830CCP6-F1
#
_entry.id   AF-A0A830CCP6-F1
#
_cell.length_a   1.000
_cell.length_b   1.000
_cell.length_c   1.000
_cell.angle_alpha   90.00
_cell.angle_beta   90.00
_cell.angle_gamma   90.00
#
_symmetry.space_group_name_H-M   'P 1'
#
loop_
_entity.id
_entity.type
_entity.pdbx_description
1 polymer ?
#
loop_
_entity_poly.entity_id
_entity_poly.type
_entity_poly.pdbx_seq_one_letter_code
_entity_poly.pdbx_strand_id
1 'polypeptide(L)'
;MKADEQVKMISADTPVVFAKACEMFIMELSQRAWMHTQENKRRTLQRNDVANAIRDEDLLGFLKDVVPLETYHQVHYYFAEHTNFLLY
;
A
#
# COMPACT_ATOMS: atom_id res chain seq x y z
N MET A 1 9.08 -14.33 -10.53
CA MET A 1 8.45 -15.32 -11.44
C MET A 1 9.36 -16.51 -11.71
N LYS A 2 10.48 -16.35 -12.43
CA LYS A 2 11.49 -17.42 -12.60
C LYS A 2 12.55 -17.51 -11.50
N ALA A 3 12.61 -16.49 -10.64
CA ALA A 3 13.48 -16.47 -9.46
C ALA A 3 13.00 -17.41 -8.34
N ASP A 4 11.77 -17.93 -8.42
CA ASP A 4 11.27 -18.97 -7.53
C ASP A 4 11.75 -20.33 -8.06
N GLU A 5 12.54 -21.04 -7.27
CA GLU A 5 13.15 -22.33 -7.62
C GLU A 5 12.10 -23.41 -7.95
N GLN A 6 10.86 -23.28 -7.45
CA GLN A 6 9.78 -24.21 -7.75
C GLN A 6 9.20 -24.02 -9.16
N VAL A 7 9.50 -22.89 -9.82
CA VAL A 7 8.92 -22.53 -11.12
C VAL A 7 9.77 -23.03 -12.29
N LYS A 8 9.48 -24.25 -12.76
CA LYS A 8 10.25 -24.92 -13.83
C LYS A 8 10.08 -24.31 -15.22
N MET A 9 8.92 -23.79 -15.59
CA MET A 9 8.68 -23.12 -16.88
C MET A 9 7.64 -22.00 -16.74
N ILE A 10 7.74 -21.00 -17.62
CA ILE A 10 6.76 -19.93 -17.79
C ILE A 10 6.53 -19.78 -19.30
N SER A 11 5.28 -19.59 -19.72
CA SER A 11 4.97 -19.32 -21.12
C SER A 11 5.63 -18.02 -21.60
N ALA A 12 6.06 -17.97 -22.86
CA ALA A 12 6.68 -16.79 -23.45
C ALA A 12 5.76 -15.55 -23.42
N ASP A 13 4.44 -15.75 -23.47
CA ASP A 13 3.47 -14.65 -23.48
C ASP A 13 3.21 -14.07 -22.09
N THR A 14 3.46 -14.86 -21.03
CA THR A 14 3.13 -14.45 -19.66
C THR A 14 3.88 -13.19 -19.23
N PRO A 15 5.21 -13.04 -19.42
CA PRO A 15 5.91 -11.79 -19.07
C PRO A 15 5.37 -10.57 -19.82
N VAL A 16 4.96 -10.71 -21.09
CA VAL A 16 4.43 -9.61 -21.89
C VAL A 16 3.09 -9.12 -21.35
N VAL A 17 2.18 -10.06 -21.04
CA VAL A 17 0.88 -9.73 -20.44
C VAL A 17 1.05 -9.12 -19.05
N PHE A 18 1.93 -9.68 -18.22
CA PHE A 18 2.21 -9.15 -16.88
C PHE A 18 2.83 -7.74 -16.95
N ALA A 19 3.72 -7.48 -17.91
CA ALA A 19 4.28 -6.13 -18.06
C ALA A 19 3.17 -5.10 -18.32
N LYS A 20 2.20 -5.43 -19.18
CA LYS A 20 1.07 -4.54 -19.45
C LYS A 20 0.14 -4.39 -18.24
N ALA A 21 -0.15 -5.49 -17.55
CA ALA A 21 -0.95 -5.46 -16.33
C ALA A 21 -0.28 -4.62 -15.23
N CYS A 22 1.03 -4.77 -15.03
CA CYS A 22 1.81 -3.97 -14.10
C CYS A 22 1.80 -2.48 -14.46
N GLU A 23 1.92 -2.13 -15.75
CA GLU A 23 1.82 -0.74 -16.20
C GLU A 23 0.46 -0.13 -15.84
N MET A 24 -0.63 -0.84 -16.15
CA MET A 24 -1.99 -0.41 -15.80
C MET A 24 -2.19 -0.30 -14.29
N PHE A 25 -1.67 -1.28 -13.54
CA PHE A 25 -1.74 -1.31 -12.08
C PHE A 25 -1.02 -0.12 -11.44
N ILE A 26 0.20 0.19 -11.89
CA ILE A 26 0.98 1.33 -11.39
C ILE A 26 0.25 2.63 -11.68
N MET A 27 -0.32 2.78 -12.88
CA MET A 27 -1.09 3.96 -13.27
C MET A 27 -2.31 4.16 -12.38
N GLU A 28 -3.11 3.12 -12.19
CA GLU A 28 -4.32 3.14 -11.35
C GLU A 28 -3.99 3.50 -9.88
N LEU A 29 -3.01 2.81 -9.29
CA LEU A 29 -2.57 3.09 -7.92
C LEU A 29 -2.05 4.52 -7.77
N SER A 30 -1.26 5.00 -8.74
CA SER A 30 -0.71 6.35 -8.74
C SER A 30 -1.81 7.40 -8.83
N GLN A 31 -2.82 7.17 -9.68
CA GLN A 31 -3.95 8.08 -9.83
C GLN A 31 -4.78 8.16 -8.54
N ARG A 32 -5.05 7.03 -7.89
CA ARG A 32 -5.77 6.99 -6.61
C ARG A 32 -5.01 7.69 -5.49
N ALA A 33 -3.72 7.40 -5.35
CA ALA A 33 -2.89 8.08 -4.37
C ALA A 33 -2.83 9.60 -4.65
N TRP A 34 -2.77 10.00 -5.92
CA TRP A 34 -2.79 11.41 -6.28
C TRP A 34 -4.10 12.12 -5.88
N MET A 35 -5.25 11.45 -5.90
CA MET A 35 -6.50 12.03 -5.39
C MET A 35 -6.35 12.46 -3.92
N HIS A 36 -5.77 11.63 -3.06
CA HIS A 36 -5.50 12.00 -1.67
C HIS A 36 -4.47 13.13 -1.53
N THR A 37 -3.46 13.18 -2.41
CA THR A 37 -2.55 14.33 -2.45
C THR A 37 -3.29 15.64 -2.72
N GLN A 38 -4.20 15.62 -3.71
CA GLN A 38 -5.02 16.76 -4.10
C GLN A 38 -6.00 17.18 -3.00
N GLU A 39 -6.67 16.22 -2.36
CA GLU A 39 -7.58 16.44 -1.22
C GLU A 39 -6.86 17.16 -0.06
N ASN A 40 -5.60 16.79 0.18
CA ASN A 40 -4.74 17.43 1.17
C ASN A 40 -4.12 18.75 0.69
N LYS A 41 -4.55 19.28 -0.48
CA LYS A 41 -4.06 20.52 -1.11
C LYS A 41 -2.54 20.53 -1.34
N ARG A 42 -1.95 19.34 -1.50
CA ARG A 42 -0.52 19.17 -1.79
C ARG A 42 -0.29 19.01 -3.29
N ARG A 43 0.95 19.25 -3.71
CA ARG A 43 1.41 19.04 -5.10
C ARG A 43 2.54 18.00 -5.19
N THR A 44 2.86 17.37 -4.06
CA THR A 44 3.88 16.34 -3.93
C THR A 44 3.23 15.12 -3.30
N LEU A 45 3.27 14.01 -4.04
CA LEU A 45 2.79 12.71 -3.61
C LEU A 45 3.62 12.23 -2.40
N GLN A 46 2.95 11.76 -1.35
CA GLN A 46 3.60 11.24 -0.14
C GLN A 46 3.24 9.78 0.07
N ARG A 47 4.07 9.07 0.85
CA ARG A 47 3.82 7.66 1.20
C ARG A 47 2.44 7.45 1.83
N ASN A 48 1.98 8.39 2.66
CA ASN A 48 0.67 8.33 3.29
C ASN A 48 -0.48 8.38 2.28
N ASP A 49 -0.31 9.04 1.13
CA ASP A 49 -1.34 9.06 0.08
C ASP A 49 -1.53 7.68 -0.54
N VAL A 50 -0.42 6.97 -0.77
CA VAL A 50 -0.44 5.59 -1.27
C VAL A 50 -1.05 4.65 -0.23
N ALA A 51 -0.70 4.83 1.05
CA ALA A 51 -1.29 4.07 2.15
C ALA A 51 -2.81 4.26 2.24
N ASN A 52 -3.30 5.51 2.14
CA ASN A 52 -4.73 5.80 2.13
C ASN A 52 -5.43 5.21 0.90
N ALA A 53 -4.84 5.32 -0.29
CA ALA A 53 -5.42 4.74 -1.50
C ALA A 53 -5.56 3.21 -1.41
N ILE A 54 -4.58 2.52 -0.80
CA ILE A 54 -4.63 1.07 -0.56
C ILE A 54 -5.66 0.72 0.51
N ARG A 55 -5.80 1.54 1.55
CA ARG A 55 -6.77 1.32 2.61
C ARG A 55 -8.20 1.44 2.11
N ASP A 56 -8.46 2.40 1.22
CA ASP A 56 -9.79 2.79 0.77
C ASP A 56 -10.30 1.94 -0.43
N GLU A 57 -9.48 1.04 -0.99
CA GLU A 57 -9.84 0.15 -2.10
C GLU A 57 -9.61 -1.33 -1.75
N ASP A 58 -10.69 -2.12 -1.71
CA ASP A 58 -10.65 -3.54 -1.32
C ASP A 58 -9.82 -4.40 -2.28
N LEU A 59 -9.82 -4.07 -3.58
CA LEU A 59 -9.00 -4.78 -4.57
C LEU A 59 -7.50 -4.64 -4.32
N LEU A 60 -7.08 -3.58 -3.62
CA LEU A 60 -5.68 -3.36 -3.23
C LEU A 60 -5.32 -4.03 -1.89
N GLY A 61 -6.24 -4.81 -1.30
CA GLY A 61 -6.05 -5.47 -0.01
C GLY A 61 -4.79 -6.35 0.08
N PHE A 62 -4.34 -6.92 -1.05
CA PHE A 62 -3.12 -7.73 -1.11
C PHE A 62 -1.82 -6.94 -0.81
N LEU A 63 -1.88 -5.60 -0.79
CA LEU A 63 -0.75 -4.74 -0.46
C LEU A 63 -0.66 -4.34 1.01
N LYS A 64 -1.68 -4.66 1.83
CA LYS A 64 -1.76 -4.21 3.23
C LYS A 64 -0.61 -4.73 4.10
N ASP A 65 -0.07 -5.90 3.77
CA ASP A 65 1.07 -6.50 4.48
C ASP A 65 2.44 -6.00 3.98
N VAL A 66 2.46 -5.35 2.81
CA VAL A 66 3.68 -4.83 2.17
C VAL A 66 3.87 -3.35 2.46
N VAL A 67 2.77 -2.60 2.49
CA VAL A 67 2.76 -1.17 2.77
C VAL A 67 2.41 -0.98 4.25
N PRO A 68 3.30 -0.37 5.06
CA PRO A 68 3.00 -0.11 6.46
C PRO A 68 1.88 0.93 6.54
N LEU A 69 0.66 0.45 6.72
CA LEU A 69 -0.50 1.28 7.00
C LEU A 69 -0.41 1.69 8.47
N GLU A 70 -0.24 2.97 8.76
CA GLU A 70 -0.29 3.49 10.13
C GLU A 70 -1.65 3.11 10.74
N THR A 71 -1.67 2.00 11.48
CA THR A 71 -2.84 1.55 12.18
C THR A 71 -2.94 2.46 13.40
N TYR A 72 -3.89 3.40 13.41
CA TYR A 72 -4.16 4.28 14.55
C TYR A 72 -4.30 3.52 15.89
N HIS A 73 -4.54 2.20 15.83
CA HIS A 73 -4.55 1.32 16.99
C HIS A 73 -3.21 1.24 17.73
N GLN A 74 -2.04 1.36 17.10
CA GLN A 74 -0.81 1.25 17.89
C GLN A 74 -0.56 2.50 18.74
N VAL A 75 -0.81 3.69 18.20
CA VAL A 75 -0.56 4.97 18.89
C VAL A 75 -1.52 5.16 20.08
N HIS A 76 -2.80 4.80 19.94
CA HIS A 76 -3.76 4.89 21.05
C HIS A 76 -3.48 3.90 22.18
N TYR A 77 -3.05 2.67 21.88
CA TYR A 77 -2.67 1.70 22.90
C TYR A 77 -1.37 2.11 23.61
N TYR A 78 -0.35 2.58 22.87
CA TYR A 78 0.87 3.11 23.49
C TYR A 78 0.59 4.31 24.40
N PHE A 79 -0.27 5.26 23.98
CA PHE A 79 -0.65 6.39 24.83
C PHE A 79 -1.48 5.97 26.06
N ALA A 80 -2.43 5.05 25.89
CA ALA A 80 -3.27 4.57 26.98
C ALA A 80 -2.50 3.78 28.05
N GLU A 81 -1.44 3.06 27.67
CA GLU A 81 -0.59 2.39 28.66
C GLU A 81 0.35 3.37 29.38
N HIS A 82 0.88 4.39 28.69
CA HIS A 82 1.83 5.33 29.31
C HIS A 82 1.15 6.40 30.19
N THR A 83 -0.11 6.77 29.92
CA THR A 83 -0.85 7.69 30.79
C THR A 83 -1.35 7.04 32.07
N ASN A 84 -1.53 5.71 32.09
CA ASN A 84 -1.89 4.98 33.32
C ASN A 84 -0.75 4.89 34.35
N PHE A 85 0.51 5.12 33.95
CA PHE A 85 1.65 5.17 34.87
C PHE A 85 1.88 6.55 35.52
N LEU A 86 1.18 7.59 35.08
CA LEU A 86 1.32 8.96 35.61
C LEU A 86 0.17 9.37 36.54
N LEU A 87 -0.74 8.45 36.86
CA LEU A 87 -1.89 8.66 37.75
C LEU A 87 -1.84 7.83 39.04
N TYR A 88 -0.68 7.30 39.41
CA TYR A 88 -0.40 6.69 40.73
C TYR A 88 0.84 7.30 41.37
#